data_AF-A0A3C0NVW6-F1
#
_entry.id   AF-A0A3C0NVW6-F1
#
_cell.length_a   1.000
_cell.length_b   1.000
_cell.length_c   1.000
_cell.angle_alpha   90.00
_cell.angle_beta   90.00
_cell.angle_gamma   90.00
#
_symmetry.space_group_name_H-M   'P 1'
#
loop_
_entity.id
_entity.type
_entity.pdbx_description
1 polymer ?
#
loop_
_entity_poly.entity_id
_entity_poly.type
_entity_poly.pdbx_seq_one_letter_code
_entity_poly.pdbx_strand_id
1 'polypeptide(L)'
;MFDEDISLFFNANEHAEWAVWQSKNINVIFEKPYAQALGVASVNPFAKAVEADLTGIEKGQNILIRSTNYTIVDIQPNGTGILLLELKKV
;
A
#
# COMPACT_ATOMS: atom_id res chain seq x y z
N MET A 1 -4.02 -20.30 -19.19
CA MET A 1 -3.67 -19.42 -18.05
C MET A 1 -4.20 -18.05 -18.42
N PHE A 2 -5.01 -17.42 -17.56
CA PHE A 2 -5.44 -16.05 -17.80
C PHE A 2 -4.23 -15.14 -17.52
N ASP A 3 -3.68 -14.57 -18.58
CA ASP A 3 -2.62 -13.55 -18.53
C ASP A 3 -3.31 -12.20 -18.34
N GLU A 4 -3.92 -12.01 -17.17
CA GLU A 4 -4.67 -10.80 -16.86
C GLU A 4 -3.67 -9.68 -16.54
N ASP A 5 -3.76 -8.58 -17.29
CA ASP A 5 -2.92 -7.41 -17.06
C ASP A 5 -3.34 -6.69 -15.78
N ILE A 6 -2.70 -7.05 -14.67
CA ILE A 6 -2.96 -6.48 -13.35
C ILE A 6 -2.54 -5.00 -13.24
N SER A 7 -1.80 -4.46 -14.21
CA SER A 7 -1.38 -3.05 -14.19
C SER A 7 -2.57 -2.09 -14.25
N LEU A 8 -3.70 -2.54 -14.83
CA LEU A 8 -4.94 -1.77 -14.90
C LEU A 8 -5.48 -1.40 -13.51
N PHE A 9 -5.35 -2.27 -12.51
CA PHE A 9 -5.81 -1.99 -11.14
C PHE A 9 -4.94 -0.94 -10.41
N PHE A 10 -3.71 -0.72 -10.88
CA PHE A 10 -2.77 0.26 -10.32
C PHE A 10 -2.67 1.54 -11.16
N ASN A 11 -3.64 1.78 -12.05
CA ASN A 11 -3.76 3.03 -12.77
C ASN A 11 -4.20 4.15 -11.82
N ALA A 12 -3.35 5.17 -11.67
CA ALA A 12 -3.60 6.32 -10.80
C ALA A 12 -4.79 7.19 -11.24
N ASN A 13 -5.30 7.00 -12.46
CA ASN A 13 -6.47 7.73 -12.97
C ASN A 13 -7.80 7.03 -12.64
N GLU A 14 -7.79 5.84 -12.04
CA GLU A 14 -9.00 5.07 -11.74
C GLU A 14 -9.09 4.70 -10.25
N HIS A 15 -8.17 3.88 -9.76
CA HIS A 15 -8.27 3.25 -8.44
C HIS A 15 -7.02 3.38 -7.57
N ALA A 16 -5.89 3.81 -8.15
CA ALA A 16 -4.64 3.96 -7.43
C ALA A 16 -4.37 5.41 -7.02
N GLU A 17 -3.58 5.54 -5.98
CA GLU A 17 -3.10 6.78 -5.40
C GLU A 17 -1.60 6.90 -5.65
N TRP A 18 -1.15 8.12 -5.88
CA TRP A 18 0.26 8.41 -5.99
C TRP A 18 0.92 8.38 -4.62
N ALA A 19 2.02 7.64 -4.53
CA ALA A 19 2.84 7.51 -3.34
C ALA A 19 4.33 7.70 -3.65
N VAL A 20 5.09 8.11 -2.64
CA VAL A 20 6.54 8.26 -2.71
C VAL A 20 7.19 7.35 -1.68
N TRP A 21 8.04 6.45 -2.16
CA TRP A 21 8.88 5.58 -1.32
C TRP A 21 10.34 5.75 -1.75
N GLN A 22 11.22 6.12 -0.82
CA GLN A 22 12.65 6.36 -1.08
C GLN A 22 12.94 7.27 -2.31
N SER A 23 12.13 8.32 -2.52
CA SER A 23 12.19 9.22 -3.69
C SER A 23 11.71 8.62 -5.02
N LYS A 24 11.25 7.37 -5.02
CA LYS A 24 10.57 6.76 -6.16
C LYS A 24 9.07 7.03 -6.09
N ASN A 25 8.51 7.45 -7.22
CA ASN A 25 7.07 7.59 -7.39
C ASN A 25 6.48 6.23 -7.76
N ILE A 26 5.48 5.79 -6.99
CA ILE A 26 4.78 4.52 -7.19
C ILE A 26 3.27 4.74 -7.11
N ASN A 27 2.52 3.85 -7.73
CA ASN A 27 1.06 3.84 -7.63
C ASN A 27 0.64 2.75 -6.64
N VAL A 28 -0.24 3.10 -5.71
CA VAL A 28 -0.73 2.17 -4.68
C VAL A 28 -2.23 2.26 -4.53
N ILE A 29 -2.91 1.15 -4.29
CA ILE A 29 -4.32 1.18 -3.90
C ILE A 29 -4.35 1.41 -2.39
N PHE A 30 -4.84 2.57 -1.96
CA PHE A 30 -4.80 2.98 -0.56
C PHE A 30 -6.18 2.97 0.08
N GLU A 31 -6.30 2.23 1.18
CA GLU A 31 -7.57 2.05 1.88
C GLU A 31 -7.38 2.39 3.38
N LYS A 32 -8.42 3.01 3.97
CA LYS A 32 -8.50 3.32 5.40
C LYS A 32 -9.79 2.75 5.98
N PRO A 33 -9.92 1.42 6.06
CA PRO A 33 -11.12 0.83 6.63
C PRO A 33 -11.29 1.30 8.08
N TYR A 34 -12.51 1.68 8.42
CA TYR A 34 -12.92 1.75 9.81
C TYR A 34 -13.11 0.32 10.31
N ALA A 35 -12.46 -0.02 11.41
CA ALA A 35 -12.64 -1.30 12.08
C ALA A 35 -13.00 -1.05 13.55
N GLN A 36 -14.01 -1.75 14.05
CA GLN A 36 -14.36 -1.73 15.46
C GLN A 36 -14.35 -3.17 15.98
N ALA A 37 -13.44 -3.45 16.93
CA ALA A 37 -13.31 -4.76 17.55
C ALA A 37 -13.28 -4.58 19.07
N LEU A 38 -14.04 -5.42 19.80
CA LEU A 38 -14.10 -5.43 21.27
C LEU A 38 -14.38 -4.03 21.88
N GLY A 39 -15.18 -3.20 21.20
CA GLY A 39 -15.52 -1.85 21.67
C GLY A 39 -14.47 -0.76 21.39
N VAL A 40 -13.33 -1.10 20.78
CA VAL A 40 -12.30 -0.14 20.37
C VAL A 40 -12.44 0.14 18.87
N ALA A 41 -12.59 1.41 18.52
CA ALA A 41 -12.55 1.87 17.13
C ALA A 41 -11.11 2.14 16.72
N SER A 42 -10.68 1.58 15.59
CA SER A 42 -9.40 1.84 14.96
C SER A 42 -9.58 2.15 13.48
N VAL A 43 -8.66 2.96 12.96
CA VAL A 43 -8.43 3.07 11.52
C VAL A 43 -7.11 2.36 11.27
N ASN A 44 -7.12 1.33 10.42
CA ASN A 44 -5.92 0.59 10.07
C ASN A 44 -5.64 0.84 8.58
N PRO A 45 -4.90 1.92 8.25
CA PRO A 45 -4.54 2.20 6.87
C PRO A 45 -3.71 1.04 6.29
N PHE A 46 -4.04 0.65 5.07
CA PHE A 46 -3.20 -0.29 4.32
C PHE A 46 -3.09 0.17 2.86
N ALA A 47 -2.00 -0.25 2.21
CA ALA A 47 -1.77 0.01 0.80
C ALA A 47 -1.46 -1.31 0.08
N LYS A 48 -2.01 -1.49 -1.11
CA LYS A 48 -1.57 -2.54 -2.04
C LYS A 48 -0.63 -1.90 -3.05
N ALA A 49 0.48 -2.54 -3.33
CA ALA A 49 1.49 -2.02 -4.26
C ALA A 49 2.10 -3.17 -5.08
N VAL A 50 2.62 -2.85 -6.27
CA VAL A 50 3.33 -3.84 -7.09
C VAL A 50 4.67 -4.17 -6.44
N GLU A 51 4.95 -5.46 -6.26
CA GLU A 51 6.16 -5.94 -5.58
C GLU A 51 7.44 -5.49 -6.29
N ALA A 52 7.45 -5.55 -7.62
CA ALA A 52 8.58 -5.08 -8.43
C ALA A 52 8.91 -3.59 -8.19
N ASP A 53 7.90 -2.78 -7.83
CA ASP A 53 8.11 -1.36 -7.57
C ASP A 53 8.79 -1.06 -6.24
N LEU A 54 8.76 -2.02 -5.32
CA LEU A 54 9.18 -1.92 -3.92
C LEU A 54 10.29 -2.93 -3.61
N THR A 55 11.22 -3.11 -4.55
CA THR A 55 12.35 -4.04 -4.37
C THR A 55 13.23 -3.59 -3.20
N GLY A 56 13.37 -4.40 -2.16
CA GLY A 56 14.15 -4.05 -0.96
C GLY A 56 13.37 -3.24 0.08
N ILE A 57 12.05 -3.26 0.02
CA ILE A 57 11.18 -2.70 1.05
C ILE A 57 11.37 -3.41 2.41
N GLU A 58 11.42 -2.61 3.47
CA GLU A 58 11.59 -3.10 4.85
C GLU A 58 10.59 -2.44 5.80
N LYS A 59 10.24 -3.16 6.88
CA LYS A 59 9.41 -2.61 7.96
C LYS A 59 10.14 -1.45 8.64
N GLY A 60 9.40 -0.45 9.09
CA GLY A 60 9.92 0.78 9.70
C GLY A 60 10.31 1.86 8.70
N GLN A 61 10.35 1.54 7.39
CA GLN A 61 10.53 2.56 6.36
C GLN A 61 9.28 3.44 6.23
N ASN A 62 9.48 4.64 5.70
CA ASN A 62 8.41 5.60 5.48
C ASN A 62 7.94 5.61 4.03
N ILE A 63 6.64 5.81 3.86
CA ILE A 63 5.98 6.03 2.58
C ILE A 63 5.06 7.25 2.68
N LEU A 64 5.16 8.14 1.70
CA LEU A 64 4.31 9.32 1.59
C LEU A 64 3.11 8.98 0.69
N ILE A 65 1.89 9.08 1.20
CA ILE A 65 0.66 8.83 0.43
C ILE A 65 -0.28 10.01 0.66
N ARG A 66 -0.75 10.66 -0.43
CA ARG A 66 -1.58 11.89 -0.35
C ARG A 66 -0.98 12.96 0.58
N SER A 67 0.33 13.20 0.47
CA SER A 67 1.07 14.13 1.33
C SER A 67 1.06 13.81 2.84
N THR A 68 0.62 12.62 3.23
CA THR A 68 0.68 12.14 4.61
C THR A 68 1.76 11.06 4.72
N ASN A 69 2.63 11.19 5.71
CA ASN A 69 3.69 10.21 5.95
C ASN A 69 3.13 9.04 6.77
N TYR A 70 3.44 7.83 6.33
CA TYR A 70 3.12 6.59 7.04
C TYR A 70 4.37 5.76 7.23
N THR A 71 4.47 5.08 8.36
CA THR A 71 5.45 4.04 8.60
C THR A 71 4.87 2.70 8.20
N ILE A 72 5.66 1.90 7.48
CA ILE A 72 5.31 0.54 7.07
C ILE A 72 5.50 -0.38 8.28
N VAL A 73 4.40 -0.87 8.85
CA VAL A 73 4.45 -1.71 10.05
C VAL A 73 4.44 -3.20 9.73
N ASP A 74 3.82 -3.58 8.62
CA ASP A 74 3.86 -4.95 8.11
C ASP A 74 3.89 -5.00 6.58
N ILE A 75 4.45 -6.10 6.05
CA ILE A 75 4.61 -6.34 4.62
C ILE A 75 4.20 -7.79 4.35
N GLN A 76 3.17 -7.97 3.54
CA GLN A 76 2.65 -9.29 3.20
C GLN A 76 2.59 -9.47 1.67
N PRO A 77 3.48 -10.29 1.09
CA PRO A 77 3.35 -10.72 -0.30
C PRO A 77 2.15 -11.64 -0.48
N ASN A 78 1.39 -11.44 -1.56
CA ASN A 78 0.23 -12.28 -1.86
C ASN A 78 0.53 -13.45 -2.83
N GLY A 79 1.77 -13.56 -3.31
CA GLY A 79 2.20 -14.59 -4.27
C GLY A 79 1.85 -14.31 -5.74
N THR A 80 1.21 -13.18 -6.04
CA THR A 80 0.84 -12.75 -7.41
C THR A 80 1.55 -11.47 -7.83
N GLY A 81 2.64 -11.08 -7.15
CA GLY A 81 3.39 -9.85 -7.43
C GLY A 81 2.77 -8.58 -6.82
N ILE A 82 1.84 -8.71 -5.87
CA ILE A 82 1.28 -7.59 -5.10
C ILE A 82 1.69 -7.74 -3.64
N LEU A 83 2.13 -6.63 -3.05
CA LEU A 83 2.39 -6.49 -1.63
C LEU A 83 1.21 -5.79 -0.95
N LEU A 84 0.76 -6.35 0.16
CA LEU A 84 -0.09 -5.65 1.12
C LEU A 84 0.81 -5.03 2.20
N LEU A 85 0.72 -3.71 2.35
CA LEU A 85 1.47 -2.93 3.32
C LEU A 85 0.51 -2.46 4.41
N GLU A 86 0.75 -2.87 5.66
CA GLU A 86 0.07 -2.26 6.79
C GLU A 86 0.79 -0.97 7.17
N LEU A 87 0.03 0.11 7.39
CA LEU A 87 0.56 1.45 7.52
C LEU A 87 0.10 2.09 8.83
N LYS A 88 1.04 2.74 9.52
CA LYS A 88 0.76 3.56 10.70
C LYS A 88 1.06 5.02 10.38
N LYS A 89 0.09 5.90 10.61
CA LYS A 89 0.29 7.34 10.43
C LYS A 89 1.36 7.84 11.40
N VAL A 90 2.30 8.64 10.90
CA VAL A 90 3.34 9.34 11.68
C VAL A 90 2.77 10.62 12.29
#